data_AF-A0A2Z7CVI2-F1
#
_entry.id   AF-A0A2Z7CVI2-F1
#
_cell.length_a   1.000
_cell.length_b   1.000
_cell.length_c   1.000
_cell.angle_alpha   90.00
_cell.angle_beta   90.00
_cell.angle_gamma   90.00
#
_symmetry.space_group_name_H-M   'P 1'
#
loop_
_entity.id
_entity.type
_entity.pdbx_description
1 polymer ?
#
loop_
_entity_poly.entity_id
_entity_poly.type
_entity_poly.pdbx_seq_one_letter_code
_entity_poly.pdbx_strand_id
1 'polypeptide(L)'
;MSSIKNPLTAILDSNKFTGLNYQDWLRNLNIVFSSEKLLYTIEKSPPKEAPVDISPEELTTLQQWWDDELKTRCYVMASMSNEMQRCFEKTKYAGDILFHLKELYGENSLSGLVLATDKHMRKL
;
A
#
# COMPACT_ATOMS: atom_id res chain seq x y z
N MET A 1 -26.38 -19.58 1.74
CA MET A 1 -26.49 -18.20 2.27
C MET A 1 -25.52 -17.33 1.50
N SER A 2 -25.99 -16.32 0.77
CA SER A 2 -25.10 -15.35 0.12
C SER A 2 -24.46 -14.52 1.21
N SER A 3 -23.17 -14.73 1.49
CA SER A 3 -22.39 -13.82 2.32
C SER A 3 -22.42 -12.46 1.64
N ILE A 4 -23.05 -11.47 2.26
CA ILE A 4 -23.00 -10.09 1.78
C ILE A 4 -21.52 -9.71 1.79
N LYS A 5 -20.91 -9.61 0.60
CA LYS A 5 -19.53 -9.16 0.49
C LYS A 5 -19.48 -7.72 0.99
N ASN A 6 -18.54 -7.42 1.89
CA ASN A 6 -18.31 -6.06 2.34
C ASN A 6 -18.02 -5.21 1.09
N PRO A 7 -18.80 -4.15 0.79
CA PRO A 7 -18.62 -3.37 -0.44
C PRO A 7 -17.19 -2.83 -0.59
N LEU A 8 -16.49 -2.58 0.51
CA LEU A 8 -15.09 -2.15 0.52
C LEU A 8 -14.13 -3.26 0.05
N THR A 9 -14.38 -4.52 0.43
CA THR A 9 -13.59 -5.67 -0.05
C THR A 9 -13.79 -5.92 -1.55
N ALA A 10 -15.01 -5.66 -2.06
CA ALA A 10 -15.31 -5.80 -3.48
C ALA A 10 -14.55 -4.77 -4.33
N ILE A 11 -14.29 -3.56 -3.79
CA ILE A 11 -13.47 -2.54 -4.46
C ILE A 11 -12.05 -3.07 -4.69
N LEU A 12 -11.44 -3.69 -3.68
CA LEU A 12 -10.08 -4.23 -3.79
C LEU A 12 -10.00 -5.41 -4.77
N ASP A 13 -10.99 -6.30 -4.74
CA ASP A 13 -11.05 -7.46 -5.64
C ASP A 13 -11.25 -7.06 -7.11
N SER A 14 -12.09 -6.05 -7.35
CA SER A 14 -12.48 -5.64 -8.71
C SER A 14 -11.46 -4.71 -9.36
N ASN A 15 -10.62 -4.03 -8.57
CA ASN A 15 -9.69 -3.01 -9.04
C ASN A 15 -8.24 -3.35 -8.69
N LYS A 16 -7.86 -4.63 -8.84
CA LYS A 16 -6.50 -5.08 -8.51
C LYS A 16 -5.45 -4.28 -9.26
N PHE A 17 -4.36 -3.98 -8.58
CA PHE A 17 -3.19 -3.36 -9.19
C PHE A 17 -2.51 -4.32 -10.18
N THR A 18 -2.29 -3.85 -11.40
CA THR A 18 -1.64 -4.61 -12.48
C THR A 18 -0.38 -3.92 -13.03
N GLY A 19 0.03 -2.78 -12.44
CA GLY A 19 1.11 -1.95 -12.97
C GLY A 19 0.64 -0.85 -13.92
N LEU A 20 -0.49 -1.04 -14.62
CA LEU A 20 -0.99 -0.09 -15.62
C LEU A 20 -2.02 0.91 -15.07
N ASN A 21 -2.62 0.60 -13.92
CA ASN A 21 -3.75 1.32 -13.33
C ASN A 21 -3.41 2.01 -12.00
N TYR A 22 -2.17 2.46 -11.82
CA TYR A 22 -1.66 2.94 -10.53
C TYR A 22 -2.54 4.03 -9.89
N GLN A 23 -2.94 5.05 -10.64
CA GLN A 23 -3.72 6.17 -10.08
C GLN A 23 -5.12 5.74 -9.61
N ASP A 24 -5.83 4.94 -10.42
CA ASP A 24 -7.15 4.46 -10.06
C ASP A 24 -7.10 3.45 -8.93
N TRP A 25 -6.10 2.56 -8.94
CA TRP A 25 -5.84 1.63 -7.85
C TRP A 25 -5.56 2.37 -6.54
N LEU A 26 -4.66 3.36 -6.56
CA LEU A 26 -4.31 4.14 -5.37
C LEU A 26 -5.54 4.90 -4.83
N ARG A 27 -6.36 5.49 -5.71
CA ARG A 27 -7.61 6.14 -5.32
C ARG A 27 -8.56 5.16 -4.61
N ASN A 28 -8.73 3.97 -5.16
CA ASN A 28 -9.60 2.93 -4.58
C ASN A 28 -9.07 2.42 -3.23
N LEU A 29 -7.75 2.24 -3.10
CA LEU A 29 -7.11 1.83 -1.86
C LEU A 29 -7.27 2.89 -0.77
N ASN A 30 -7.10 4.18 -1.12
CA ASN A 30 -7.29 5.30 -0.19
C ASN A 30 -8.72 5.39 0.36
N ILE A 31 -9.74 5.02 -0.43
CA ILE A 31 -11.14 4.95 0.05
C ILE A 31 -11.26 3.92 1.17
N VAL A 32 -10.68 2.73 0.98
CA VAL A 32 -10.71 1.66 1.99
C VAL A 32 -9.95 2.08 3.25
N PHE A 33 -8.74 2.63 3.10
CA PHE A 33 -7.98 3.12 4.25
C PHE A 33 -8.69 4.23 5.02
N SER A 34 -9.34 5.15 4.32
CA SER A 34 -10.13 6.22 4.96
C SER A 34 -11.28 5.65 5.78
N SER A 35 -11.99 4.65 5.23
CA SER A 35 -13.12 4.03 5.92
C SER A 35 -12.72 3.25 7.17
N GLU A 36 -11.52 2.66 7.16
CA GLU A 36 -10.97 1.87 8.27
C GLU A 36 -10.10 2.71 9.21
N LYS A 37 -9.95 4.02 8.96
CA LYS A 37 -9.09 4.96 9.71
C LYS A 37 -7.61 4.57 9.74
N LEU A 38 -7.11 3.98 8.65
CA LEU A 38 -5.75 3.44 8.54
C LEU A 38 -4.73 4.37 7.87
N LEU A 39 -5.15 5.50 7.29
CA LEU A 39 -4.25 6.42 6.57
C LEU A 39 -3.04 6.87 7.39
N TYR A 40 -3.19 6.97 8.72
CA TYR A 40 -2.10 7.41 9.58
C TYR A 40 -0.93 6.42 9.64
N THR A 41 -1.15 5.13 9.34
CA THR A 41 -0.07 4.11 9.39
C THR A 41 0.88 4.23 8.20
N ILE A 42 0.42 4.80 7.08
CA ILE A 42 1.23 5.02 5.87
C ILE A 42 1.88 6.40 5.83
N GLU A 43 1.33 7.39 6.55
CA GLU A 43 1.88 8.75 6.63
C GLU A 43 2.96 8.90 7.69
N LYS A 44 2.86 8.14 8.79
CA LYS A 44 3.80 8.22 9.91
C LYS A 44 4.87 7.14 9.80
N SER A 45 6.10 7.51 10.15
CA SER A 45 7.16 6.52 10.33
C SER A 45 6.76 5.50 11.40
N PRO A 46 7.18 4.23 11.29
CA PRO A 46 6.98 3.24 12.33
C PRO A 46 7.45 3.80 13.68
N PRO A 47 6.67 3.62 14.76
CA PRO A 47 7.12 3.98 16.10
C PRO A 47 8.43 3.25 16.39
N LYS A 48 9.35 3.95 17.06
CA LYS A 48 10.57 3.32 17.58
C LYS A 48 10.15 2.21 18.54
N GLU A 49 10.93 1.13 18.57
CA GLU A 49 10.71 0.02 19.51
C GLU A 49 10.49 0.55 20.93
N ALA A 50 9.55 -0.07 21.66
CA ALA A 50 9.14 0.40 22.97
C ALA A 50 10.36 0.57 23.90
N PRO A 51 10.56 1.73 24.53
CA PRO A 51 11.54 1.86 25.59
C PRO A 51 11.15 0.95 26.77
N VAL A 52 12.15 0.54 27.56
CA VAL A 52 11.97 -0.41 28.68
C VAL A 52 10.96 0.09 29.72
N ASP A 53 10.79 1.41 29.85
CA ASP A 53 9.91 2.06 30.82
C ASP A 53 8.61 2.64 30.21
N ILE A 54 8.07 2.00 29.17
CA ILE A 54 6.82 2.44 28.53
C ILE A 54 5.63 2.32 29.50
N SER A 55 4.78 3.36 29.55
CA SER A 55 3.55 3.30 30.35
C SER A 55 2.54 2.31 29.76
N PRO A 56 1.59 1.76 30.54
CA PRO A 56 0.56 0.87 30.01
C PRO A 56 -0.29 1.49 28.90
N GLU A 57 -0.55 2.79 28.96
CA GLU A 57 -1.33 3.53 27.97
C GLU A 57 -0.56 3.67 26.64
N GLU A 58 0.73 4.01 26.73
CA GLU A 58 1.61 4.07 25.55
C GLU A 58 1.82 2.69 24.92
N LEU A 59 1.93 1.63 25.74
CA LEU A 59 2.03 0.25 25.26
C LEU A 59 0.78 -0.16 24.48
N THR A 60 -0.40 0.19 25.00
CA THR A 60 -1.69 -0.09 24.32
C THR A 60 -1.75 0.64 22.98
N THR A 61 -1.33 1.91 22.95
CA THR A 61 -1.28 2.70 21.71
C THR A 61 -0.31 2.11 20.69
N LEU A 62 0.85 1.63 21.15
CA LEU A 62 1.84 0.98 20.30
C LEU A 62 1.33 -0.35 19.72
N GLN A 63 0.64 -1.17 20.52
CA GLN A 63 0.02 -2.41 20.06
C GLN A 63 -1.04 -2.13 19.00
N GLN A 64 -1.93 -1.16 19.25
CA GLN A 64 -2.93 -0.75 18.27
C GLN A 64 -2.30 -0.31 16.94
N TRP A 65 -1.19 0.43 17.00
CA TRP A 65 -0.45 0.82 15.80
C TRP A 65 0.06 -0.39 15.02
N TRP A 66 0.61 -1.41 15.69
CA TRP A 66 1.09 -2.63 15.05
C TRP A 66 -0.01 -3.45 14.41
N ASP A 67 -1.17 -3.54 15.08
CA ASP A 67 -2.35 -4.23 14.53
C ASP A 67 -2.88 -3.51 13.29
N ASP A 68 -2.97 -2.19 13.35
CA ASP A 68 -3.40 -1.36 12.21
C ASP A 68 -2.40 -1.43 11.06
N GLU A 69 -1.09 -1.42 11.32
CA GLU A 69 -0.06 -1.58 10.29
C GLU A 69 -0.14 -2.94 9.60
N LEU A 70 -0.34 -4.02 10.36
CA LEU A 70 -0.55 -5.36 9.79
C LEU A 70 -1.79 -5.37 8.89
N LYS A 71 -2.89 -4.75 9.34
CA LYS A 71 -4.14 -4.65 8.59
C LYS A 71 -3.96 -3.82 7.32
N THR A 72 -3.27 -2.69 7.39
CA THR A 72 -2.91 -1.86 6.22
C THR A 72 -2.11 -2.68 5.21
N ARG A 73 -1.07 -3.40 5.65
CA ARG A 73 -0.26 -4.26 4.77
C ARG A 73 -1.12 -5.33 4.07
N CYS A 74 -2.03 -5.96 4.81
CA CYS A 74 -2.95 -6.94 4.24
C CYS A 74 -3.84 -6.34 3.14
N TYR A 75 -4.37 -5.14 3.33
CA TYR A 75 -5.15 -4.47 2.28
C TYR A 75 -4.31 -4.10 1.06
N VAL A 76 -3.09 -3.55 1.26
CA VAL A 76 -2.15 -3.29 0.15
C VAL A 76 -1.95 -4.56 -0.66
N MET A 77 -1.57 -5.66 -0.02
CA MET A 77 -1.31 -6.94 -0.69
C MET A 77 -2.56 -7.53 -1.36
N ALA A 78 -3.70 -7.53 -0.68
CA ALA A 78 -4.96 -8.06 -1.22
C ALA A 78 -5.45 -7.29 -2.46
N SER A 79 -5.14 -6.00 -2.52
CA SER A 79 -5.48 -5.12 -3.64
C SER A 79 -4.60 -5.29 -4.87
N MET A 80 -3.66 -6.23 -4.87
CA MET A 80 -2.72 -6.47 -5.96
C MET A 80 -3.01 -7.77 -6.73
N SER A 81 -2.55 -7.84 -7.98
CA SER A 81 -2.44 -9.12 -8.69
C SER A 81 -1.45 -10.05 -7.97
N ASN A 82 -1.59 -11.35 -8.17
CA ASN A 82 -0.67 -12.34 -7.57
C ASN A 82 0.78 -12.12 -8.00
N GLU A 83 1.00 -11.62 -9.23
CA GLU A 83 2.32 -11.27 -9.74
C GLU A 83 2.94 -10.12 -8.96
N MET A 84 2.15 -9.06 -8.70
CA MET A 84 2.60 -7.92 -7.90
C MET A 84 2.82 -8.29 -6.44
N GLN A 85 1.97 -9.13 -5.85
CA GLN A 85 2.16 -9.61 -4.47
C GLN A 85 3.53 -10.25 -4.27
N ARG A 86 3.96 -11.13 -5.19
CA ARG A 86 5.25 -11.83 -5.12
C ARG A 86 6.45 -10.88 -5.04
N CYS A 87 6.36 -9.72 -5.66
CA CYS A 87 7.42 -8.70 -5.62
C CYS A 87 7.63 -8.11 -4.22
N PHE A 88 6.61 -8.14 -3.35
CA PHE A 88 6.60 -7.45 -2.06
C PHE A 88 6.35 -8.37 -0.86
N GLU A 89 6.33 -9.70 -1.03
CA GLU A 89 6.11 -10.68 0.06
C GLU A 89 7.06 -10.48 1.25
N LYS A 90 8.30 -10.07 0.98
CA LYS A 90 9.35 -9.85 1.97
C LYS A 90 9.36 -8.44 2.56
N THR A 91 8.58 -7.52 2.01
CA THR A 91 8.52 -6.14 2.51
C THR A 91 7.66 -6.10 3.77
N LYS A 92 8.26 -5.59 4.85
CA LYS A 92 7.65 -5.62 6.19
C LYS A 92 6.54 -4.59 6.35
N TYR A 93 6.76 -3.37 5.85
CA TYR A 93 5.86 -2.24 6.08
C TYR A 93 5.04 -1.89 4.83
N ALA A 94 3.77 -1.54 5.04
CA ALA A 94 2.88 -1.10 3.98
C ALA A 94 3.40 0.18 3.31
N GLY A 95 3.94 1.12 4.11
CA GLY A 95 4.53 2.37 3.63
C GLY A 95 5.66 2.14 2.62
N ASP A 96 6.54 1.16 2.87
CA ASP A 96 7.65 0.83 1.96
C ASP A 96 7.15 0.28 0.62
N ILE A 97 6.11 -0.56 0.64
CA ILE A 97 5.48 -1.09 -0.57
C ILE A 97 4.90 0.05 -1.40
N LEU A 98 4.12 0.92 -0.76
CA LEU A 98 3.51 2.08 -1.43
C LEU A 98 4.55 3.05 -1.98
N PHE A 99 5.62 3.29 -1.24
CA PHE A 99 6.75 4.11 -1.69
C PHE A 99 7.40 3.53 -2.95
N HIS A 100 7.77 2.25 -2.95
CA HIS A 100 8.36 1.60 -4.11
C HIS A 100 7.43 1.61 -5.33
N LEU A 101 6.14 1.37 -5.14
CA LEU A 101 5.16 1.43 -6.23
C LEU A 101 5.02 2.84 -6.80
N LYS A 102 5.04 3.86 -5.96
CA LYS A 102 5.03 5.26 -6.39
C LYS A 102 6.25 5.61 -7.24
N GLU A 103 7.43 5.16 -6.83
CA GLU A 103 8.67 5.39 -7.58
C GLU A 103 8.66 4.71 -8.97
N LEU A 104 8.03 3.54 -9.08
CA LEU A 104 8.00 2.74 -10.32
C LEU A 104 6.83 3.06 -11.26
N TYR A 105 5.68 3.48 -10.73
CA TYR A 105 4.44 3.61 -11.49
C TYR A 105 3.70 4.94 -11.28
N GLY A 106 4.18 5.80 -10.39
CA GLY A 106 3.65 7.13 -10.20
C GLY A 106 3.83 8.02 -11.43
N GLU A 107 3.08 9.13 -11.48
CA GLU A 107 3.08 10.08 -12.60
C GLU A 107 4.47 10.67 -12.92
N ASN A 108 5.41 10.62 -11.98
CA ASN A 108 6.80 11.07 -12.14
C ASN A 108 7.83 9.94 -12.01
N SER A 109 7.42 8.68 -12.20
CA SER A 109 8.29 7.52 -12.03
C SER A 109 9.53 7.60 -12.94
N LEU A 110 10.70 7.25 -12.39
CA LEU A 110 11.98 7.24 -13.12
C LEU A 110 11.95 6.31 -14.35
N SER A 111 11.10 5.28 -14.31
CA SER A 111 10.75 4.39 -15.43
C SER A 111 10.06 5.11 -16.59
N GLY A 112 9.26 6.15 -16.32
CA GLY A 112 8.70 7.03 -17.36
C GLY A 112 9.78 7.79 -18.14
N LEU A 113 10.87 8.20 -17.48
CA LEU A 113 12.03 8.82 -18.14
C LEU A 113 12.85 7.81 -18.95
N VAL A 114 13.00 6.58 -18.48
CA VAL A 114 13.71 5.52 -19.23
C VAL A 114 12.92 5.08 -20.47
N LEU A 115 11.59 4.95 -20.37
CA LEU A 115 10.74 4.65 -21.54
C LEU A 115 10.61 5.83 -22.50
N ALA A 116 10.63 7.07 -21.99
CA ALA A 116 10.64 8.28 -22.83
C ALA A 116 11.96 8.45 -23.60
N THR A 117 13.10 8.05 -23.01
CA THR A 117 14.41 8.12 -23.67
C THR A 117 14.62 6.98 -24.67
N ASP A 118 14.12 5.77 -24.42
CA ASP A 118 14.17 4.65 -25.40
C ASP A 118 13.25 4.90 -26.63
N LYS A 119 12.07 5.50 -26.42
CA LYS A 119 11.15 5.84 -27.53
C LYS A 119 11.68 6.95 -28.45
N HIS A 120 12.57 7.83 -27.97
CA HIS A 120 13.16 8.90 -28.78
C HIS A 120 14.42 8.45 -29.56
N MET A 121 15.12 7.42 -29.09
CA MET A 121 16.29 6.84 -29.78
C MET A 121 15.95 5.89 -30.93
N ARG A 122 14.70 5.40 -31.03
CA ARG A 122 14.26 4.53 -32.15
C ARG A 122 13.67 5.28 -33.36
N LYS A 123 13.83 6.60 -33.40
CA LYS A 123 13.38 7.47 -34.52
C LYS A 123 14.48 8.36 -35.10
N LEU A 124 15.74 8.07 -34.81
CA LEU A 124 16.92 8.56 -35.53
C LEU A 124 17.68 7.36 -36.08
#